data_AF-A0A849USN3-F1
#
_entry.id   AF-A0A849USN3-F1
#
_cell.length_a   1.000
_cell.length_b   1.000
_cell.length_c   1.000
_cell.angle_alpha   90.00
_cell.angle_beta   90.00
_cell.angle_gamma   90.00
#
_symmetry.space_group_name_H-M   'P 1'
#
loop_
_entity.id
_entity.type
_entity.pdbx_description
1 polymer ?
#
loop_
_entity_poly.entity_id
_entity_poly.type
_entity_poly.pdbx_seq_one_letter_code
_entity_poly.pdbx_strand_id
1 'polypeptide(L)'
;MKNILSLALVFSLLSFTACKRETFKEVGNNADFNINVLAGTWAVSSVHQTDEDAIRKGFPYKKLDVTTDFSLNQTKLTLNLNGNLPSTFSIAYGAAAKLLKHTSGNWALDDLQKPTKIYLINGLDSVKLNINNYTSLAQTPSLLGLKYLKYGFGSSQLGYDYQFTK
;
A
#
# COMPACT_ATOMS: atom_id res chain seq x y z
N MET A 1 29.29 29.09 -55.87
CA MET A 1 29.34 27.68 -55.40
C MET A 1 30.15 27.51 -54.12
N LYS A 2 31.31 28.15 -53.95
CA LYS A 2 32.11 28.10 -52.68
C LYS A 2 31.32 28.52 -51.42
N ASN A 3 30.42 29.50 -51.53
CA ASN A 3 29.68 30.02 -50.37
C ASN A 3 28.52 29.11 -49.91
N ILE A 4 28.03 28.21 -50.76
CA ILE A 4 26.99 27.23 -50.40
C ILE A 4 27.62 26.01 -49.69
N LEU A 5 28.83 25.62 -50.11
CA LEU A 5 29.59 24.55 -49.47
C LEU A 5 29.96 24.91 -48.03
N SER A 6 30.37 26.17 -47.79
CA SER A 6 30.68 26.66 -46.44
C SER A 6 29.45 26.70 -45.52
N LEU A 7 28.27 27.01 -46.06
CA LEU A 7 27.02 27.08 -45.27
C LEU A 7 26.50 25.69 -44.89
N ALA A 8 26.62 24.71 -45.80
CA ALA A 8 26.26 23.32 -45.53
C ALA A 8 27.16 22.67 -44.46
N LEU A 9 28.44 23.04 -44.43
CA LEU A 9 29.40 22.55 -43.43
C LEU A 9 29.06 23.08 -42.03
N VAL A 10 28.71 24.36 -41.91
CA VAL A 10 28.32 24.97 -40.62
C VAL A 10 27.03 24.36 -40.07
N PHE A 11 26.06 24.07 -40.94
CA PHE A 11 24.80 23.43 -40.53
C PHE A 11 24.99 21.98 -40.06
N SER A 12 25.92 21.24 -40.67
CA SER A 12 26.29 19.89 -40.24
C SER A 12 26.95 19.86 -38.86
N LEU A 13 27.81 20.84 -38.52
CA LEU A 13 28.46 20.89 -37.20
C LEU A 13 27.48 21.24 -36.05
N LEU A 14 26.42 22.01 -36.33
CA LEU A 14 25.39 22.37 -35.34
C LEU A 14 24.48 21.18 -34.97
N SER A 15 24.46 20.12 -35.78
CA SER A 15 23.62 18.94 -35.54
C SER A 15 24.16 18.03 -34.42
N PHE A 16 25.44 18.15 -34.06
CA PHE A 16 26.07 17.31 -33.03
C PHE A 16 25.95 17.87 -31.61
N THR A 17 25.52 19.12 -31.43
CA THR A 17 25.37 19.74 -30.09
C THR A 17 23.96 19.64 -29.52
N ALA A 18 22.98 19.20 -30.32
CA ALA A 18 21.59 19.02 -29.91
C ALA A 18 21.35 17.76 -29.06
N CYS A 19 22.29 16.81 -29.05
CA CYS A 19 22.20 15.62 -28.21
C CYS A 19 22.88 15.88 -26.85
N LYS A 20 22.35 16.83 -26.07
CA LYS A 20 22.69 16.88 -24.64
C LYS A 20 21.99 15.70 -23.98
N ARG A 21 22.78 14.79 -23.40
CA ARG A 21 22.26 13.73 -22.52
C ARG A 21 21.40 14.42 -21.47
N GLU A 22 20.10 14.14 -21.46
CA GLU A 22 19.24 14.54 -20.35
C GLU A 22 19.80 13.87 -19.11
N THR A 23 20.48 14.65 -18.27
CA THR A 23 20.71 14.28 -16.89
C THR A 23 19.36 14.41 -16.22
N PHE A 24 18.60 13.32 -16.21
CA PHE A 24 17.54 13.15 -15.22
C PHE A 24 18.16 13.44 -13.86
N LYS A 25 17.55 14.34 -13.09
CA LYS A 25 17.88 14.42 -11.66
C LYS A 25 17.79 12.99 -11.12
N GLU A 26 18.78 12.57 -10.35
CA GLU A 26 18.66 11.32 -9.60
C GLU A 26 17.29 11.34 -8.93
N VAL A 27 16.47 10.32 -9.20
CA VAL A 27 15.24 10.10 -8.45
C VAL A 27 15.70 10.04 -7.02
N GLY A 28 15.38 11.10 -6.26
CA GLY A 28 16.04 11.41 -5.00
C GLY A 28 16.13 10.17 -4.11
N ASN A 29 17.27 10.06 -3.44
CA ASN A 29 17.56 9.05 -2.43
C ASN A 29 16.28 8.77 -1.63
N ASN A 30 15.86 7.49 -1.62
CA ASN A 30 14.61 7.00 -1.04
C ASN A 30 14.14 7.92 0.09
N ALA A 31 13.08 8.71 -0.13
CA ALA A 31 12.52 9.50 0.96
C ALA A 31 12.19 8.53 2.09
N ASP A 32 12.88 8.65 3.22
CA ASP A 32 12.71 7.75 4.35
C ASP A 32 11.22 7.68 4.70
N PHE A 33 10.68 6.47 4.75
CA PHE A 33 9.28 6.28 5.11
C PHE A 33 9.03 6.84 6.51
N ASN A 34 8.13 7.83 6.60
CA ASN A 34 7.76 8.38 7.89
C ASN A 34 6.66 7.52 8.53
N ILE A 35 7.02 6.69 9.50
CA ILE A 35 6.08 5.81 10.21
C ILE A 35 4.89 6.53 10.85
N ASN A 36 5.03 7.82 11.19
CA ASN A 36 3.96 8.62 11.75
C ASN A 36 2.74 8.71 10.82
N VAL A 37 2.91 8.50 9.51
CA VAL A 37 1.77 8.48 8.57
C VAL A 37 0.80 7.34 8.88
N LEU A 38 1.28 6.20 9.41
CA LEU A 38 0.45 5.04 9.78
C LEU A 38 -0.22 5.20 11.14
N ALA A 39 0.31 6.06 12.02
CA ALA A 39 -0.23 6.21 13.36
C ALA A 39 -1.60 6.88 13.36
N GLY A 40 -2.43 6.50 14.34
CA GLY A 40 -3.77 7.05 14.55
C GLY A 40 -4.88 6.03 14.36
N THR A 41 -6.11 6.55 14.32
CA THR A 41 -7.33 5.76 14.17
C THR A 41 -7.84 5.87 12.74
N TRP A 42 -8.01 4.71 12.12
CA TRP A 42 -8.38 4.50 10.73
C TRP A 42 -9.76 3.86 10.67
N ALA A 43 -10.71 4.46 9.98
CA ALA A 43 -12.05 3.90 9.78
C ALA A 43 -12.13 3.18 8.44
N VAL A 44 -12.76 2.01 8.38
CA VAL A 44 -12.96 1.30 7.11
C VAL A 44 -13.88 2.12 6.20
N SER A 45 -13.39 2.45 5.01
CA SER A 45 -14.16 3.11 3.95
C SER A 45 -14.67 2.11 2.90
N SER A 46 -13.90 1.06 2.61
CA SER A 46 -14.32 0.00 1.70
C SER A 46 -13.65 -1.34 2.02
N VAL A 47 -14.30 -2.44 1.68
CA VAL A 47 -13.76 -3.80 1.76
C VAL A 47 -14.14 -4.58 0.52
N HIS A 48 -13.13 -5.03 -0.22
CA HIS A 48 -13.34 -5.93 -1.35
C HIS A 48 -12.85 -7.32 -0.97
N GLN A 49 -13.74 -8.31 -1.05
CA GLN A 49 -13.37 -9.71 -0.95
C GLN A 49 -12.93 -10.21 -2.32
N THR A 50 -11.79 -10.88 -2.35
CA THR A 50 -11.22 -11.52 -3.53
C THR A 50 -11.21 -13.03 -3.31
N ASP A 51 -11.75 -13.80 -4.25
CA ASP A 51 -11.53 -15.24 -4.32
C ASP A 51 -10.20 -15.50 -5.04
N GLU A 52 -9.19 -15.88 -4.26
CA GLU A 52 -7.82 -16.09 -4.73
C GLU A 52 -7.71 -17.36 -5.57
N ASP A 53 -8.58 -18.35 -5.33
CA ASP A 53 -8.62 -19.57 -6.15
C ASP A 53 -9.29 -19.30 -7.50
N ALA A 54 -10.36 -18.51 -7.52
CA ALA A 54 -10.98 -18.01 -8.75
C ALA A 54 -10.00 -17.16 -9.59
N ILE A 55 -9.14 -16.36 -8.93
CA ILE A 55 -8.02 -15.68 -9.62
C ILE A 55 -7.14 -16.70 -10.32
N ARG A 56 -6.62 -17.67 -9.57
CA ARG A 56 -5.67 -18.68 -10.05
C ARG A 56 -6.23 -19.52 -11.19
N LYS A 57 -7.51 -19.86 -11.13
CA LYS A 57 -8.21 -20.67 -12.14
C LYS A 57 -8.75 -19.86 -13.33
N GLY A 58 -8.62 -18.53 -13.32
CA GLY A 58 -8.99 -17.69 -14.45
C GLY A 58 -10.50 -17.41 -14.60
N PHE A 59 -11.30 -17.56 -13.54
CA PHE A 59 -12.75 -17.29 -13.61
C PHE A 59 -13.07 -15.81 -13.89
N PRO A 60 -14.17 -15.46 -14.57
CA PRO A 60 -14.47 -14.06 -14.87
C PRO A 60 -14.79 -13.22 -13.61
N TYR A 61 -15.48 -13.81 -12.63
CA TYR A 61 -15.88 -13.14 -11.40
C TYR A 61 -15.00 -13.60 -10.24
N LYS A 62 -14.29 -12.64 -9.64
CA LYS A 62 -13.24 -12.93 -8.64
C LYS A 62 -13.27 -11.99 -7.45
N LYS A 63 -13.98 -10.87 -7.54
CA LYS A 63 -14.01 -9.81 -6.54
C LYS A 63 -15.45 -9.39 -6.26
N LEU A 64 -15.73 -9.11 -5.01
CA LEU A 64 -17.02 -8.63 -4.52
C LEU A 64 -16.78 -7.49 -3.53
N ASP A 65 -17.50 -6.40 -3.68
CA ASP A 65 -17.59 -5.38 -2.64
C ASP A 65 -18.46 -5.91 -1.50
N VAL A 66 -17.88 -6.03 -0.31
CA VAL A 66 -18.54 -6.53 0.90
C VAL A 66 -18.55 -5.48 2.00
N THR A 67 -18.37 -4.19 1.65
CA THR A 67 -18.24 -3.09 2.60
C THR A 67 -19.43 -2.98 3.56
N THR A 68 -20.64 -3.11 3.02
CA THR A 68 -21.90 -3.03 3.79
C THR A 68 -22.30 -4.37 4.39
N ASP A 69 -21.82 -5.45 3.79
CA ASP A 69 -22.09 -6.80 4.28
C ASP A 69 -21.48 -6.93 5.66
N PHE A 70 -22.25 -7.49 6.59
CA PHE A 70 -21.81 -7.65 7.98
C PHE A 70 -21.30 -6.35 8.62
N SER A 71 -21.77 -5.18 8.19
CA SER A 71 -21.44 -3.87 8.76
C SER A 71 -19.93 -3.55 8.84
N LEU A 72 -19.12 -4.04 7.90
CA LEU A 72 -17.65 -3.88 7.95
C LEU A 72 -17.19 -2.42 8.00
N ASN A 73 -17.96 -1.50 7.42
CA ASN A 73 -17.74 -0.04 7.49
C ASN A 73 -17.75 0.55 8.92
N GLN A 74 -18.23 -0.19 9.93
CA GLN A 74 -18.15 0.24 11.33
C GLN A 74 -16.80 -0.09 11.99
N THR A 75 -15.94 -0.85 11.30
CA THR A 75 -14.64 -1.28 11.83
C THR A 75 -13.67 -0.10 11.86
N LYS A 76 -12.97 0.06 12.99
CA LYS A 76 -11.88 1.01 13.17
C LYS A 76 -10.61 0.29 13.63
N LEU A 77 -9.48 0.64 13.03
CA LEU A 77 -8.14 0.19 13.41
C LEU A 77 -7.37 1.37 14.01
N THR A 78 -6.88 1.22 15.23
CA THR A 78 -5.97 2.19 15.85
C THR A 78 -4.57 1.60 15.90
N LEU A 79 -3.59 2.34 15.39
CA LEU A 79 -2.16 2.01 15.45
C LEU A 79 -1.44 3.09 16.28
N ASN A 80 -0.87 2.70 17.42
CA ASN A 80 -0.14 3.61 18.29
C ASN A 80 1.37 3.48 18.08
N LEU A 81 2.10 4.55 18.36
CA LEU A 81 3.55 4.54 18.41
C LEU A 81 4.03 4.74 19.86
N ASN A 82 5.26 4.31 20.14
CA ASN A 82 6.03 4.76 21.29
C ASN A 82 7.29 5.45 20.75
N GLY A 83 7.25 6.79 20.68
CA GLY A 83 8.22 7.55 19.89
C GLY A 83 8.06 7.25 18.39
N ASN A 84 9.15 6.83 17.73
CA ASN A 84 9.16 6.47 16.30
C ASN A 84 9.07 4.96 16.06
N LEU A 85 8.60 4.18 17.04
CA LEU A 85 8.49 2.72 16.93
C LEU A 85 7.03 2.26 17.08
N PRO A 86 6.61 1.20 16.35
CA PRO A 86 5.34 0.54 16.59
C PRO A 86 5.13 0.18 18.06
N SER A 87 3.94 0.42 18.59
CA SER A 87 3.56 0.00 19.93
C SER A 87 2.30 -0.87 19.88
N THR A 88 1.18 -0.36 20.38
CA THR A 88 -0.06 -1.11 20.51
C THR A 88 -0.98 -0.90 19.32
N PHE A 89 -1.82 -1.89 19.05
CA PHE A 89 -2.96 -1.72 18.16
C PHE A 89 -4.26 -2.09 18.88
N SER A 90 -5.37 -1.57 18.37
CA SER A 90 -6.71 -2.01 18.74
C SER A 90 -7.64 -1.99 17.53
N ILE A 91 -8.60 -2.91 17.50
CA ILE A 91 -9.64 -3.00 16.48
C ILE A 91 -10.99 -2.92 17.16
N ALA A 92 -11.76 -1.90 16.82
CA ALA A 92 -13.15 -1.74 17.26
C ALA A 92 -14.06 -2.12 16.09
N TYR A 93 -14.78 -3.24 16.21
CA TYR A 93 -15.67 -3.73 15.16
C TYR A 93 -17.05 -3.07 15.17
N GLY A 94 -17.50 -2.46 16.27
CA GLY A 94 -18.89 -2.03 16.39
C GLY A 94 -19.84 -3.22 16.22
N ALA A 95 -20.84 -3.11 15.33
CA ALA A 95 -21.70 -4.22 14.94
C ALA A 95 -21.10 -5.13 13.85
N ALA A 96 -19.87 -4.87 13.40
CA ALA A 96 -19.26 -5.60 12.32
C ALA A 96 -18.88 -7.04 12.68
N ALA A 97 -18.88 -7.95 11.70
CA ALA A 97 -18.31 -9.27 11.88
C ALA A 97 -16.79 -9.21 12.12
N LYS A 98 -16.30 -10.01 13.07
CA LYS A 98 -14.88 -10.10 13.44
C LYS A 98 -14.11 -10.95 12.42
N LEU A 99 -13.51 -10.30 11.41
CA LEU A 99 -12.76 -11.00 10.37
C LEU A 99 -11.30 -11.28 10.72
N LEU A 100 -10.71 -10.51 11.65
CA LEU A 100 -9.37 -10.73 12.17
C LEU A 100 -9.48 -11.36 13.56
N LYS A 101 -8.59 -12.31 13.85
CA LYS A 101 -8.59 -13.06 15.11
C LYS A 101 -8.25 -12.21 16.34
N HIS A 102 -7.44 -11.16 16.16
CA HIS A 102 -6.92 -10.32 17.25
C HIS A 102 -7.61 -8.96 17.23
N THR A 103 -8.11 -8.52 18.39
CA THR A 103 -8.73 -7.19 18.55
C THR A 103 -7.82 -6.18 19.23
N SER A 104 -6.72 -6.63 19.83
CA SER A 104 -5.71 -5.77 20.47
C SER A 104 -4.40 -6.52 20.63
N GLY A 105 -3.32 -5.77 20.88
CA GLY A 105 -1.98 -6.31 21.10
C GLY A 105 -0.92 -5.30 20.68
N ASN A 106 0.23 -5.80 20.22
CA ASN A 106 1.29 -4.97 19.63
C ASN A 106 1.29 -5.09 18.12
N TRP A 107 1.75 -4.07 17.42
CA TRP A 107 1.96 -4.18 15.98
C TRP A 107 3.43 -3.98 15.62
N ALA A 108 3.81 -4.46 14.44
CA ALA A 108 5.15 -4.32 13.90
C ALA A 108 5.10 -4.17 12.38
N LEU A 109 6.19 -3.67 11.82
CA LEU A 109 6.44 -3.67 10.38
C LEU A 109 7.46 -4.75 10.05
N ASP A 110 7.44 -5.26 8.81
CA ASP A 110 8.53 -6.09 8.29
C ASP A 110 9.82 -5.28 8.08
N ASP A 111 9.70 -4.01 7.72
CA ASP A 111 10.80 -3.07 7.53
C ASP A 111 10.35 -1.66 7.95
N LEU A 112 11.17 -0.94 8.72
CA LEU A 112 10.83 0.40 9.22
C LEU A 112 11.04 1.51 8.17
N GLN A 113 11.89 1.29 7.18
CA GLN A 113 12.23 2.25 6.12
C GLN A 113 11.40 2.02 4.86
N LYS A 114 11.02 0.76 4.58
CA LYS A 114 10.27 0.35 3.40
C LYS A 114 9.31 -0.79 3.76
N PRO A 115 8.32 -0.53 4.62
CA PRO A 115 7.39 -1.58 4.99
C PRO A 115 6.75 -2.19 3.75
N THR A 116 6.33 -3.43 3.84
CA THR A 116 5.36 -4.06 2.92
C THR A 116 4.25 -4.75 3.68
N LYS A 117 4.46 -4.99 4.99
CA LYS A 117 3.56 -5.73 5.85
C LYS A 117 3.42 -5.04 7.20
N ILE A 118 2.21 -5.12 7.74
CA ILE A 118 1.89 -4.89 9.14
C ILE A 118 1.62 -6.24 9.79
N TYR A 119 2.24 -6.49 10.93
CA TYR A 119 1.92 -7.62 11.80
C TYR A 119 1.12 -7.12 12.99
N LEU A 120 -0.05 -7.71 13.23
CA LEU A 120 -0.82 -7.53 14.45
C LEU A 120 -0.56 -8.73 15.36
N ILE A 121 0.11 -8.50 16.49
CA ILE A 121 0.70 -9.53 17.35
C ILE A 121 -0.04 -9.57 18.68
N ASN A 122 -0.50 -10.76 19.08
CA ASN A 122 -1.07 -11.02 20.39
C ASN A 122 -0.47 -12.32 20.95
N GLY A 123 0.34 -12.20 22.01
CA GLY A 123 1.12 -13.31 22.56
C GLY A 123 2.09 -13.89 21.54
N LEU A 124 2.01 -15.19 21.29
CA LEU A 124 2.84 -15.92 20.32
C LEU A 124 2.26 -15.93 18.90
N ASP A 125 1.09 -15.32 18.71
CA ASP A 125 0.36 -15.41 17.46
C ASP A 125 0.30 -14.06 16.73
N SER A 126 0.36 -14.09 15.40
CA SER A 126 0.32 -12.88 14.57
C SER A 126 -0.67 -12.99 13.41
N VAL A 127 -1.27 -11.85 13.06
CA VAL A 127 -1.99 -11.62 11.81
C VAL A 127 -1.10 -10.79 10.91
N LYS A 128 -0.89 -11.23 9.68
CA LYS A 128 -0.15 -10.48 8.65
C LYS A 128 -1.12 -9.75 7.72
N LEU A 129 -0.91 -8.45 7.54
CA LEU A 129 -1.62 -7.58 6.61
C LEU A 129 -0.60 -7.00 5.62
N ASN A 130 -0.85 -7.12 4.31
CA ASN A 130 0.03 -6.51 3.31
C ASN A 130 -0.43 -5.09 3.03
N ILE A 131 0.50 -4.14 2.96
CA ILE A 131 0.18 -2.77 2.54
C ILE A 131 0.09 -2.78 1.02
N ASN A 132 -1.06 -2.37 0.47
CA ASN A 132 -1.30 -2.38 -0.97
C ASN A 132 -1.19 -0.99 -1.63
N ASN A 133 -1.07 0.09 -0.84
CA ASN A 133 -0.89 1.45 -1.35
C ASN A 133 -0.09 2.34 -0.38
N TYR A 134 0.95 3.01 -0.88
CA TYR A 134 1.76 4.01 -0.17
C TYR A 134 1.47 5.45 -0.57
N THR A 135 1.03 5.68 -1.81
CA THR A 135 0.98 7.01 -2.42
C THR A 135 -0.09 7.89 -1.80
N SER A 136 -1.09 7.27 -1.16
CA SER A 136 -2.23 7.95 -0.54
C SER A 136 -2.12 8.13 0.97
N LEU A 137 -1.06 7.64 1.62
CA LEU A 137 -0.93 7.67 3.09
C LEU A 137 -0.77 9.09 3.65
N ALA A 138 -0.11 9.97 2.90
CA ALA A 138 0.14 11.36 3.28
C ALA A 138 -0.79 12.36 2.58
N GLN A 139 -1.80 11.87 1.83
CA GLN A 139 -2.78 12.72 1.16
C GLN A 139 -3.91 13.11 2.14
N THR A 140 -4.74 14.07 1.72
CA THR A 140 -5.96 14.47 2.45
C THR A 140 -7.17 14.23 1.55
N PRO A 141 -8.11 13.33 1.91
CA PRO A 141 -8.08 12.45 3.09
C PRO A 141 -6.96 11.40 2.99
N SER A 142 -6.41 10.98 4.14
CA SER A 142 -5.37 9.94 4.14
C SER A 142 -6.02 8.59 3.91
N LEU A 143 -5.44 7.79 3.00
CA LEU A 143 -5.96 6.46 2.67
C LEU A 143 -4.90 5.40 2.94
N LEU A 144 -5.24 4.47 3.82
CA LEU A 144 -4.43 3.28 4.14
C LEU A 144 -5.10 2.05 3.54
N GLY A 145 -4.40 1.37 2.64
CA GLY A 145 -4.89 0.13 2.04
C GLY A 145 -4.16 -1.10 2.58
N LEU A 146 -4.91 -2.05 3.13
CA LEU A 146 -4.40 -3.27 3.76
C LEU A 146 -5.09 -4.52 3.19
N LYS A 147 -4.31 -5.52 2.80
CA LYS A 147 -4.81 -6.81 2.34
C LYS A 147 -4.58 -7.90 3.40
N TYR A 148 -5.66 -8.52 3.84
CA TYR A 148 -5.63 -9.74 4.66
C TYR A 148 -5.85 -10.97 3.76
N LEU A 149 -5.08 -12.04 3.96
CA LEU A 149 -5.25 -13.31 3.25
C LEU A 149 -5.64 -14.41 4.23
N LYS A 150 -6.76 -15.09 3.95
CA LYS A 150 -7.14 -16.35 4.60
C LYS A 150 -6.59 -17.52 3.81
N TYR A 151 -5.88 -18.39 4.51
CA TYR A 151 -5.31 -19.61 3.95
C TYR A 151 -6.18 -20.81 4.30
N GLY A 152 -6.34 -21.72 3.33
CA GLY A 152 -7.04 -22.98 3.48
C GLY A 152 -6.48 -23.98 2.49
N PHE A 153 -6.41 -25.26 2.85
CA PHE A 153 -5.87 -26.33 1.99
C PHE A 153 -4.47 -26.05 1.42
N GLY A 154 -3.61 -25.35 2.18
CA GLY A 154 -2.23 -25.05 1.78
C GLY A 154 -2.05 -23.84 0.84
N SER A 155 -3.12 -23.14 0.44
CA SER A 155 -3.04 -21.92 -0.39
C SER A 155 -3.94 -20.80 0.15
N SER A 156 -3.73 -19.56 -0.30
CA SER A 156 -4.68 -18.47 -0.04
C SER A 156 -5.98 -18.75 -0.78
N GLN A 157 -7.10 -18.68 -0.08
CA GLN A 157 -8.44 -18.92 -0.64
C GLN A 157 -9.22 -17.61 -0.78
N LEU A 158 -9.16 -16.76 0.25
CA LEU A 158 -9.85 -15.48 0.27
C LEU A 158 -8.89 -14.36 0.64
N GLY A 159 -8.95 -13.27 -0.12
CA GLY A 159 -8.33 -11.99 0.20
C GLY A 159 -9.39 -10.98 0.63
N TYR A 160 -9.06 -10.14 1.59
CA TYR A 160 -9.86 -8.98 1.98
C TYR A 160 -8.99 -7.75 1.83
N ASP A 161 -9.29 -6.94 0.82
CA ASP A 161 -8.66 -5.67 0.56
C ASP A 161 -9.47 -4.57 1.28
N TYR A 162 -8.97 -4.17 2.44
CA TYR A 162 -9.52 -3.07 3.22
C TYR A 162 -8.92 -1.75 2.75
N GLN A 163 -9.77 -0.75 2.59
CA GLN A 163 -9.37 0.64 2.51
C GLN A 163 -9.86 1.35 3.77
N PHE A 164 -8.95 2.09 4.39
CA PHE A 164 -9.24 2.90 5.55
C PHE A 164 -9.01 4.37 5.28
N THR A 165 -9.80 5.23 5.92
CA THR A 165 -9.68 6.68 5.93
C THR A 165 -9.34 7.21 7.31
N LYS A 166 -8.56 8.28 7.36
CA LYS A 166 -8.24 9.07 8.56
C LYS A 166 -8.47 10.55 8.28
#